data_AF-A0A4Q4BJG8-F1
#
_entry.id   AF-A0A4Q4BJG8-F1
#
_cell.length_a   1.000
_cell.length_b   1.000
_cell.length_c   1.000
_cell.angle_alpha   90.00
_cell.angle_beta   90.00
_cell.angle_gamma   90.00
#
_symmetry.space_group_name_H-M   'P 1'
#
loop_
_entity.id
_entity.type
_entity.pdbx_description
1 polymer ?
#
loop_
_entity_poly.entity_id
_entity_poly.type
_entity_poly.pdbx_seq_one_letter_code
_entity_poly.pdbx_strand_id
1 'polypeptide(L)'
;MCSACGFPAAPGHWTDAGASSPGDRLRLRFTRLAVVNRLLAPYGLTARDDGVTPGLQLFAPGGEWVLVPDLEALWREAARLARATIDPLSDRALGDV
;
A
#
# COMPACT_ATOMS: atom_id res chain seq x y z
N MET A 1 20.02 -7.30 -2.34
CA MET A 1 19.40 -8.29 -1.43
C MET A 1 18.47 -7.52 -0.50
N CYS A 2 17.18 -7.87 -0.41
CA CYS A 2 16.29 -7.20 0.54
C CYS A 2 16.57 -7.76 1.95
N SER A 3 16.87 -6.88 2.90
CA SER A 3 17.28 -7.24 4.27
C SER A 3 16.18 -7.89 5.11
N ALA A 4 14.93 -7.92 4.64
CA ALA A 4 13.79 -8.40 5.41
C ALA A 4 13.45 -9.90 5.21
N CYS A 5 13.72 -10.50 4.04
CA CYS A 5 13.22 -11.86 3.75
C CYS A 5 14.15 -12.74 2.91
N GLY A 6 15.35 -12.29 2.54
CA GLY A 6 16.34 -13.12 1.84
C GLY A 6 15.97 -13.50 0.38
N PHE A 7 14.87 -12.97 -0.17
CA PHE A 7 14.48 -13.21 -1.56
C PHE A 7 15.33 -12.35 -2.52
N PRO A 8 15.78 -12.86 -3.68
CA PRO A 8 16.63 -12.08 -4.58
C PRO A 8 15.92 -10.79 -5.00
N ALA A 9 16.53 -9.67 -4.65
CA ALA A 9 16.06 -8.35 -5.04
C ALA A 9 16.36 -8.16 -6.53
N ALA A 10 15.32 -8.24 -7.37
CA ALA A 10 15.36 -7.49 -8.61
C ALA A 10 15.54 -5.99 -8.26
N PRO A 11 16.16 -5.17 -9.14
CA PRO A 11 16.16 -3.72 -8.96
C PRO A 11 14.70 -3.23 -8.86
N GLY A 12 14.30 -2.69 -7.72
CA GLY A 12 12.92 -2.30 -7.42
C GLY A 12 12.65 -2.12 -5.92
N HIS A 13 11.45 -1.63 -5.59
CA HIS A 13 11.01 -1.51 -4.20
C HIS A 13 10.73 -2.91 -3.61
N TRP A 14 10.88 -3.10 -2.30
CA TRP A 14 10.72 -4.43 -1.68
C TRP A 14 9.31 -5.03 -1.89
N THR A 15 8.32 -4.18 -2.14
CA THR A 15 6.95 -4.56 -2.52
C THR A 15 6.81 -5.12 -3.94
N ASP A 16 7.91 -5.22 -4.70
CA ASP A 16 7.96 -5.90 -6.00
C ASP A 16 8.69 -7.24 -5.92
N ALA A 17 9.26 -7.59 -4.76
CA ALA A 17 9.89 -8.88 -4.53
C ALA A 17 8.86 -10.01 -4.56
N GLY A 18 9.23 -11.14 -5.18
CA GLY A 18 8.40 -12.35 -5.28
C GLY A 18 7.78 -12.61 -6.66
N ALA A 19 8.06 -11.79 -7.67
CA ALA A 19 7.53 -11.96 -9.03
C ALA A 19 8.65 -12.05 -10.08
N SER A 20 8.56 -13.04 -10.97
CA SER A 20 9.57 -13.34 -12.00
C SER A 20 9.29 -12.64 -13.34
N SER A 21 8.03 -12.36 -13.67
CA SER A 21 7.62 -11.67 -14.90
C SER A 21 7.00 -10.29 -14.65
N PRO A 22 6.95 -9.38 -15.66
CA PRO A 22 6.21 -8.12 -15.54
C PRO A 22 4.74 -8.30 -15.18
N GLY A 23 4.07 -9.31 -15.75
CA GLY A 23 2.68 -9.62 -15.45
C GLY A 23 2.47 -10.07 -14.01
N ASP A 24 3.39 -10.87 -13.47
CA ASP A 24 3.32 -11.33 -12.08
C ASP A 24 3.59 -10.19 -11.11
N ARG A 25 4.47 -9.24 -11.46
CA ARG A 25 4.69 -8.02 -10.67
C ARG A 25 3.40 -7.20 -10.58
N LEU A 26 2.70 -7.00 -11.70
CA LEU A 26 1.45 -6.26 -11.73
C LEU A 26 0.35 -6.97 -10.91
N ARG A 27 0.20 -8.29 -11.06
CA ARG A 27 -0.75 -9.09 -10.26
C ARG A 27 -0.44 -9.00 -8.76
N LEU A 28 0.84 -9.09 -8.39
CA LEU A 28 1.26 -9.02 -7.00
C LEU A 28 1.01 -7.63 -6.40
N ARG A 29 1.26 -6.55 -7.16
CA ARG A 29 0.91 -5.18 -6.77
C ARG A 29 -0.58 -5.05 -6.46
N PHE A 30 -1.46 -5.50 -7.36
CA PHE A 30 -2.91 -5.42 -7.14
C PHE A 30 -3.40 -6.31 -5.98
N THR A 31 -2.81 -7.50 -5.82
CA THR A 31 -3.14 -8.39 -4.69
C THR A 31 -2.76 -7.75 -3.35
N ARG A 32 -1.56 -7.14 -3.26
CA ARG A 32 -1.12 -6.40 -2.08
C ARG A 32 -1.99 -5.17 -1.84
N LEU A 33 -2.37 -4.45 -2.88
CA LEU A 33 -3.25 -3.28 -2.79
C LEU A 33 -4.63 -3.64 -2.23
N ALA A 34 -5.17 -4.82 -2.55
CA ALA A 34 -6.43 -5.29 -1.96
C ALA A 34 -6.33 -5.45 -0.44
N VAL A 35 -5.20 -5.98 0.05
CA VAL A 35 -4.93 -6.08 1.50
C VAL A 35 -4.79 -4.70 2.13
N VAL A 36 -4.03 -3.80 1.50
CA VAL A 36 -3.87 -2.41 1.97
C VAL A 36 -5.23 -1.71 2.08
N ASN A 37 -6.10 -1.87 1.08
CA ASN A 37 -7.44 -1.26 1.11
C ASN A 37 -8.33 -1.82 2.22
N ARG A 38 -8.20 -3.09 2.58
CA ARG A 38 -8.90 -3.65 3.75
C ARG A 38 -8.47 -2.95 5.04
N LEU A 39 -7.18 -2.67 5.20
CA LEU A 39 -6.64 -1.99 6.38
C LEU A 39 -6.97 -0.48 6.41
N LEU A 40 -7.12 0.14 5.24
CA LEU A 40 -7.50 1.56 5.13
C LEU A 40 -9.01 1.81 5.32
N ALA A 41 -9.86 0.82 5.02
CA ALA A 41 -11.32 0.96 5.04
C ALA A 41 -11.89 1.48 6.39
N PRO A 42 -11.41 1.04 7.58
CA PRO A 42 -11.88 1.57 8.86
C PRO A 42 -11.57 3.06 9.09
N TYR A 43 -10.69 3.65 8.28
CA TYR A 43 -10.36 5.07 8.28
C TYR A 43 -11.06 5.86 7.17
N GLY A 44 -11.90 5.19 6.36
CA GLY A 44 -12.57 5.78 5.20
C GLY A 44 -11.63 6.09 4.03
N LEU A 45 -10.39 5.61 4.07
CA LEU A 45 -9.40 5.87 3.04
C LEU A 45 -9.37 4.74 2.00
N THR A 46 -8.95 5.05 0.78
CA THR A 46 -8.70 4.05 -0.27
C THR A 46 -7.44 4.37 -1.05
N ALA A 47 -6.73 3.35 -1.49
CA ALA A 47 -5.57 3.45 -2.36
C ALA A 47 -5.85 2.80 -3.72
N ARG A 48 -5.34 3.41 -4.79
CA ARG A 48 -5.43 2.90 -6.17
C ARG A 48 -4.05 2.83 -6.81
N ASP A 49 -3.92 1.93 -7.78
CA ASP A 49 -2.74 1.78 -8.63
C ASP A 49 -3.26 1.61 -10.06
N ASP A 50 -2.79 2.43 -11.00
CA ASP A 50 -3.22 2.42 -12.40
C ASP A 50 -2.34 1.49 -13.26
N GLY A 51 -1.32 0.87 -12.68
CA GLY A 51 -0.37 -0.01 -13.34
C GLY A 51 0.66 0.69 -14.23
N VAL A 52 0.59 2.01 -14.38
CA VAL A 52 1.42 2.81 -15.28
C VAL A 52 2.25 3.85 -14.52
N THR A 53 1.60 4.61 -13.65
CA THR A 53 2.22 5.63 -12.80
C THR A 53 2.93 4.94 -11.64
N PRO A 54 4.24 5.20 -11.42
CA PRO A 54 4.93 4.71 -10.24
C PRO A 54 4.30 5.26 -8.96
N GLY A 55 4.01 4.38 -8.01
CA GLY A 55 3.42 4.74 -6.71
C GLY A 55 1.95 4.34 -6.57
N LEU A 56 1.32 4.86 -5.51
CA LEU A 56 -0.06 4.59 -5.12
C LEU A 56 -0.80 5.90 -4.97
N GLN A 57 -2.03 5.96 -5.47
CA GLN A 57 -2.91 7.11 -5.32
C GLN A 57 -3.79 6.91 -4.10
N LEU A 58 -3.56 7.68 -3.03
CA LEU A 58 -4.32 7.61 -1.78
C LEU A 58 -5.43 8.67 -1.78
N PHE A 59 -6.66 8.25 -1.52
CA PHE A 59 -7.86 9.08 -1.56
C PHE A 59 -8.54 9.14 -0.19
N ALA A 60 -8.99 10.35 0.17
CA ALA A 60 -9.85 10.62 1.30
C ALA A 60 -11.32 10.80 0.88
N PRO A 61 -12.31 10.59 1.77
CA PRO A 61 -13.73 10.77 1.47
C PRO A 61 -14.11 12.16 0.96
N GLY A 62 -13.34 13.19 1.35
CA GLY A 62 -13.57 14.58 0.95
C GLY A 62 -13.05 14.94 -0.45
N GLY A 63 -12.54 13.99 -1.22
CA GLY A 63 -11.99 14.21 -2.56
C GLY A 63 -10.53 14.65 -2.60
N GLU A 64 -9.92 14.92 -1.44
CA GLU A 64 -8.46 15.09 -1.33
C GLU A 64 -7.75 13.77 -1.69
N TRP A 65 -6.70 13.86 -2.49
CA TRP A 65 -5.87 12.72 -2.84
C TRP A 65 -4.41 13.11 -3.04
N VAL A 66 -3.53 12.11 -2.97
CA VAL A 66 -2.08 12.28 -3.05
C VAL A 66 -1.42 11.05 -3.65
N LEU A 67 -0.44 11.25 -4.52
CA LEU A 67 0.41 10.18 -5.05
C LEU A 67 1.56 9.93 -4.07
N VAL A 68 1.66 8.70 -3.54
CA VAL A 68 2.72 8.29 -2.63
C VAL A 68 3.65 7.27 -3.31
N PRO A 69 4.97 7.36 -3.11
CA PRO A 69 5.93 6.51 -3.82
C PRO A 69 5.93 5.05 -3.36
N ASP A 70 5.55 4.79 -2.10
CA ASP A 70 5.67 3.50 -1.45
C ASP A 70 4.70 3.35 -0.26
N LEU A 71 4.73 2.19 0.39
CA LEU A 71 3.89 1.89 1.55
C LEU A 71 4.26 2.68 2.80
N GLU A 72 5.53 3.09 2.98
CA GLU A 72 5.93 3.88 4.14
C GLU A 72 5.29 5.27 4.06
N ALA A 73 5.42 5.90 2.90
CA ALA A 73 4.78 7.18 2.61
C ALA A 73 3.25 7.07 2.67
N LEU A 74 2.67 5.95 2.21
CA LEU A 74 1.23 5.70 2.31
C LEU A 74 0.72 5.78 3.74
N TRP A 75 1.35 5.12 4.70
CA TRP A 75 0.87 5.14 6.09
C TRP A 75 1.01 6.50 6.75
N ARG A 76 2.13 7.19 6.48
CA ARG A 76 2.35 8.56 6.98
C ARG A 76 1.27 9.50 6.48
N GLU A 77 0.95 9.41 5.20
CA GLU A 77 0.01 10.31 4.55
C GLU A 77 -1.45 9.94 4.84
N ALA A 78 -1.74 8.66 5.03
CA ALA A 78 -3.02 8.19 5.52
C ALA A 78 -3.32 8.77 6.92
N ALA A 79 -2.34 8.80 7.83
CA ALA A 79 -2.51 9.42 9.14
C ALA A 79 -2.81 10.92 9.05
N ARG A 80 -2.14 11.64 8.12
CA ARG A 80 -2.40 13.05 7.83
C ARG A 80 -3.83 13.27 7.32
N LEU A 81 -4.25 12.51 6.31
CA LEU A 81 -5.58 12.62 5.69
C LEU A 81 -6.71 12.23 6.65
N ALA A 82 -6.51 11.19 7.45
CA ALA A 82 -7.48 10.75 8.46
C ALA A 82 -7.52 11.66 9.70
N ARG A 83 -6.53 12.55 9.87
CA ARG A 83 -6.29 13.33 11.11
C ARG A 83 -6.29 12.44 12.36
N ALA A 84 -5.68 11.27 12.24
CA ALA A 84 -5.64 10.26 13.28
C ALA A 84 -4.35 9.44 13.17
N THR A 85 -3.86 8.92 14.29
CA THR A 85 -2.80 7.91 14.27
C THR A 85 -3.33 6.65 13.59
N ILE A 86 -2.58 6.14 12.62
CA ILE A 86 -2.89 4.89 11.93
C ILE A 86 -1.83 3.87 12.33
N ASP A 87 -2.29 2.81 12.98
CA ASP A 87 -1.54 1.58 13.16
C ASP A 87 -2.23 0.49 12.31
N PRO A 88 -1.59 0.02 11.21
CA PRO A 88 -2.17 -0.99 10.34
C PRO A 88 -2.30 -2.36 11.01
N LEU A 89 -1.71 -2.57 12.19
CA LEU A 89 -1.85 -3.78 13.00
C LEU A 89 -2.78 -3.59 14.21
N SER A 90 -3.46 -2.45 14.31
CA SER A 90 -4.45 -2.22 15.38
C SER A 90 -5.72 -3.04 15.17
N ASP A 91 -6.44 -3.29 16.26
CA ASP A 91 -7.77 -3.92 16.23
C ASP A 91 -8.74 -3.18 15.29
N ARG A 92 -8.63 -1.85 15.21
CA ARG A 92 -9.41 -1.04 14.27
C ARG A 92 -9.15 -1.43 12.82
N ALA A 93 -7.89 -1.66 12.45
CA ALA A 93 -7.48 -1.96 11.08
C ALA A 93 -7.71 -3.44 10.71
N LEU A 94 -7.46 -4.36 11.65
CA LEU A 94 -7.61 -5.79 11.44
C LEU A 94 -9.08 -6.25 11.53
N GLY A 95 -9.88 -5.57 12.38
CA GLY A 95 -11.21 -6.02 12.78
C GLY A 95 -11.15 -7.22 13.73
N ASP A 96 -12.32 -7.75 14.08
CA ASP A 96 -12.42 -9.04 14.77
C ASP A 96 -12.05 -10.15 13.76
N VAL A 97 -10.76 -10.53 13.72
CA VAL A 97 -10.23 -11.64 12.90
C VAL A 97 -10.34 -12.95 13.65
#